data_AF-A0A6V7V6L0-F1
#
_entry.id   AF-A0A6V7V6L0-F1
#
_cell.length_a   1.000
_cell.length_b   1.000
_cell.length_c   1.000
_cell.angle_alpha   90.00
_cell.angle_beta   90.00
_cell.angle_gamma   90.00
#
_symmetry.space_group_name_H-M   'P 1'
#
loop_
_entity.id
_entity.type
_entity.pdbx_description
1 polymer ?
#
loop_
_entity_poly.entity_id
_entity_poly.type
_entity_poly.pdbx_seq_one_letter_code
_entity_poly.pdbx_strand_id
1 'polypeptide(L)'
;MHLLLGELIKHFGIEPKITRTGNKLYEVLIKKQRNRFPYISFRDSFNWTMLKLEQLPKALALEIDEGGKSFFPHGWNFNKNMNVRLDGLPDQQYYYPDSMGKERRKKFEEWYEKNKNEPFCLREQIVEYCQQDVRILAHALVKLQRLFFELATEPSKRDDVLVNSMTIASACIRHFCINYLKENQMGIIPDNGYHRDSNQSAIALKFLRWLSHKTGLQVQHQESPEGEKRVKFQMEVFCVSMDILKTLEE
;
A
#
# COMPACT_ATOMS: atom_id res chain seq x y z
N MET A 1 -9.87 -1.15 13.29
CA MET A 1 -9.60 0.30 13.39
C MET A 1 -10.76 1.12 13.94
N HIS A 2 -12.02 0.94 13.51
CA HIS A 2 -13.15 1.75 14.02
C HIS A 2 -13.35 1.73 15.54
N LEU A 3 -13.17 0.57 16.19
CA LEU A 3 -13.23 0.45 17.66
C LEU A 3 -12.12 1.26 18.33
N LEU A 4 -10.89 1.16 17.82
CA LEU A 4 -9.72 1.87 18.34
C LEU A 4 -9.87 3.40 18.16
N LEU A 5 -10.44 3.85 17.04
CA LEU A 5 -10.82 5.26 16.82
C LEU A 5 -11.83 5.75 17.86
N GLY A 6 -12.85 4.94 18.17
CA GLY A 6 -13.84 5.27 19.20
C GLY A 6 -13.20 5.44 20.57
N GLU A 7 -12.29 4.54 20.95
CA GLU A 7 -11.56 4.61 22.21
C GLU A 7 -10.63 5.84 22.29
N LEU A 8 -9.88 6.13 21.22
CA LEU A 8 -8.99 7.29 21.14
C LEU A 8 -9.74 8.62 21.35
N ILE A 9 -10.92 8.75 20.74
CA ILE A 9 -11.73 9.97 20.85
C ILE A 9 -12.39 10.04 22.22
N LYS A 10 -13.06 8.96 22.66
CA LYS A 10 -13.86 8.96 23.90
C LYS A 10 -13.01 9.08 25.16
N HIS A 11 -11.90 8.35 25.25
CA HIS A 11 -11.13 8.25 26.48
C HIS A 11 -9.90 9.15 26.50
N PHE A 12 -9.31 9.45 25.33
CA PHE A 12 -8.09 10.25 25.26
C PHE A 12 -8.32 11.66 24.70
N GLY A 13 -9.52 11.96 24.17
CA GLY A 13 -9.84 13.26 23.57
C GLY A 13 -8.94 13.57 22.37
N ILE A 14 -8.44 12.55 21.68
CA ILE A 14 -7.56 12.70 20.53
C ILE A 14 -8.41 12.67 19.27
N GLU A 15 -8.26 13.70 18.44
CA GLU A 15 -8.85 13.75 17.11
C GLU A 15 -7.82 13.33 16.06
N PRO A 16 -7.84 12.08 15.57
CA PRO A 16 -6.89 11.62 14.57
C PRO A 16 -7.23 12.17 13.18
N LYS A 17 -6.19 12.44 12.38
CA LYS A 17 -6.38 12.72 10.95
C LYS A 17 -6.61 11.40 10.22
N ILE A 18 -7.69 11.31 9.46
CA ILE A 18 -8.11 10.09 8.77
C ILE A 18 -7.99 10.26 7.26
N THR A 19 -7.33 9.31 6.60
CA THR A 19 -7.27 9.22 5.13
C THR A 19 -8.08 8.01 4.67
N ARG A 20 -9.15 8.24 3.90
CA ARG A 20 -10.06 7.18 3.45
C ARG A 20 -10.65 7.48 2.06
N THR A 21 -11.03 6.42 1.35
CA THR A 21 -11.82 6.49 0.12
C THR A 21 -13.01 5.55 0.26
N GLY A 22 -14.23 6.09 0.28
CA GLY A 22 -15.43 5.32 0.60
C GLY A 22 -15.32 4.63 1.96
N ASN A 23 -15.48 3.30 1.97
CA ASN A 23 -15.36 2.45 3.15
C ASN A 23 -13.91 2.00 3.43
N LYS A 24 -12.97 2.29 2.52
CA LYS A 24 -11.58 1.87 2.66
C LYS A 24 -10.78 2.91 3.43
N LEU A 25 -10.23 2.48 4.57
CA LEU A 25 -9.40 3.30 5.46
C LEU A 25 -7.91 3.04 5.15
N TYR A 26 -7.19 4.07 4.70
CA TYR A 26 -5.78 3.94 4.35
C TYR A 26 -4.85 4.26 5.52
N GLU A 27 -5.15 5.34 6.24
CA GLU A 27 -4.32 5.79 7.35
C GLU A 27 -5.17 6.46 8.43
N VAL A 28 -4.80 6.20 9.69
CA VAL A 28 -5.22 6.97 10.86
C VAL A 28 -3.96 7.54 11.49
N LEU A 29 -3.88 8.86 11.53
CA LEU A 29 -2.69 9.58 11.98
C LEU A 29 -2.98 10.34 13.27
N ILE A 30 -2.18 10.04 14.30
CA ILE A 30 -2.12 10.80 15.55
C ILE A 30 -0.89 11.70 15.47
N LYS A 31 -1.14 13.01 15.46
CA LYS A 31 -0.08 14.02 15.47
C LYS A 31 0.61 14.03 16.83
N LYS A 32 1.93 14.24 16.81
CA LYS A 32 2.73 14.42 18.02
C LYS A 32 2.17 15.58 18.85
N GLN A 33 1.92 15.33 20.13
CA GLN A 33 1.58 16.35 21.12
C GLN A 33 2.69 16.42 22.16
N ARG A 34 3.21 17.63 22.39
CA ARG A 34 4.31 17.85 23.34
C ARG A 34 3.93 17.27 24.71
N ASN A 35 4.79 16.39 25.24
CA ASN A 35 4.64 15.72 26.54
C ASN A 35 3.39 14.85 26.72
N ARG A 36 2.67 14.48 25.64
CA ARG A 36 1.46 13.66 25.76
C ARG A 36 1.49 12.42 24.88
N PHE A 37 1.75 12.59 23.58
CA PHE A 37 1.71 11.48 22.62
C PHE A 37 2.80 11.58 21.55
N PRO A 38 3.42 10.45 21.18
CA PRO A 38 4.30 10.40 20.02
C PRO A 38 3.51 10.51 18.71
N TYR A 39 4.23 10.69 17.61
CA TYR A 39 3.65 10.54 16.27
C TYR A 39 3.32 9.06 16.04
N ILE A 40 2.06 8.74 15.73
CA ILE A 40 1.61 7.36 15.47
C ILE A 40 0.79 7.34 14.20
N SER A 41 1.15 6.47 13.26
CA SER A 41 0.37 6.19 12.05
C SER A 41 -0.10 4.74 12.04
N PHE A 42 -1.41 4.52 11.98
CA PHE A 42 -1.98 3.21 11.71
C PHE A 42 -2.29 3.08 10.23
N ARG A 43 -1.77 2.04 9.59
CA ARG A 43 -1.99 1.76 8.16
C ARG A 43 -2.47 0.33 7.99
N ASP A 44 -3.26 0.10 6.96
CA ASP A 44 -3.72 -1.23 6.60
C ASP A 44 -2.66 -1.94 5.74
N SER A 45 -2.06 -2.99 6.29
CA SER A 45 -1.06 -3.81 5.62
C SER A 45 -1.59 -4.51 4.37
N PHE A 46 -2.91 -4.70 4.24
CA PHE A 46 -3.49 -5.30 3.05
C PHE A 46 -3.30 -4.43 1.79
N ASN A 47 -3.10 -3.11 1.96
CA ASN A 47 -2.73 -2.21 0.87
C ASN A 47 -1.33 -2.46 0.29
N TRP A 48 -0.51 -3.24 0.98
CA TRP A 48 0.85 -3.58 0.60
C TRP A 48 0.94 -4.96 -0.01
N THR A 49 0.29 -5.94 0.61
CA THR A 49 0.44 -7.33 0.22
C THR A 49 -0.61 -7.79 -0.78
N MET A 50 -1.85 -7.29 -0.67
CA MET A 50 -3.02 -7.71 -1.46
C MET A 50 -3.21 -9.24 -1.56
N LEU A 51 -2.71 -9.98 -0.56
CA LEU A 51 -2.71 -11.44 -0.49
C LEU A 51 -3.24 -11.89 0.88
N LYS A 52 -3.75 -13.12 0.96
CA LYS A 52 -4.09 -13.73 2.24
C LYS A 52 -2.82 -13.92 3.07
N LEU A 53 -2.94 -13.78 4.39
CA LEU A 53 -1.81 -13.92 5.30
C LEU A 53 -1.07 -15.26 5.16
N GLU A 54 -1.83 -16.34 4.94
CA GLU A 54 -1.30 -17.69 4.72
C GLU A 54 -0.44 -17.83 3.45
N GLN A 55 -0.61 -16.93 2.47
CA GLN A 55 0.09 -16.97 1.19
C GLN A 55 1.38 -16.16 1.23
N LEU A 56 1.55 -15.25 2.21
CA LEU A 56 2.71 -14.35 2.27
C LEU A 56 4.05 -15.08 2.42
N PRO A 57 4.19 -16.13 3.26
CA PRO A 57 5.46 -16.83 3.37
C PRO A 57 5.96 -17.36 2.04
N LYS A 58 5.08 -18.04 1.29
CA LYS A 58 5.40 -18.55 -0.04
C LYS A 58 5.64 -17.45 -1.07
N ALA A 59 4.80 -16.41 -1.07
CA ALA A 59 4.89 -15.33 -2.05
C ALA A 59 6.17 -14.48 -1.92
N LEU A 60 6.69 -14.32 -0.70
CA LEU A 60 7.89 -13.52 -0.42
C LEU A 60 9.13 -14.37 -0.08
N ALA A 61 9.03 -15.70 -0.25
CA ALA A 61 10.06 -16.67 0.11
C ALA A 61 10.62 -16.43 1.52
N LEU A 62 9.72 -16.33 2.50
CA LEU A 62 10.08 -16.07 3.89
C LEU A 62 10.60 -17.35 4.54
N GLU A 63 11.80 -17.28 5.13
CA GLU A 63 12.38 -18.35 5.96
C GLU A 63 11.71 -18.35 7.35
N ILE A 64 10.46 -18.79 7.41
CA ILE A 64 9.72 -19.00 8.66
C ILE A 64 9.41 -20.49 8.73
N ASP A 65 9.73 -21.14 9.86
CA ASP A 65 9.56 -22.59 10.03
C ASP A 65 8.11 -23.02 9.70
N GLU A 66 7.95 -23.75 8.59
CA GLU A 66 6.70 -23.88 7.84
C GLU A 66 5.81 -25.01 8.37
N GLY A 67 5.30 -24.87 9.60
CA GLY A 67 4.10 -25.60 10.02
C GLY A 67 2.82 -25.21 9.26
N GLY A 68 2.92 -24.23 8.34
CA GLY A 68 1.77 -23.55 7.76
C GLY A 68 1.05 -22.68 8.80
N LYS A 69 0.09 -21.86 8.34
CA LYS A 69 -0.80 -21.15 9.26
C LYS A 69 -1.68 -22.19 9.96
N SER A 70 -1.66 -22.20 11.29
CA SER A 70 -2.49 -23.11 12.09
C SER A 70 -3.99 -22.90 11.82
N PHE A 71 -4.78 -23.96 11.96
CA PHE A 71 -6.23 -23.90 11.83
C PHE A 71 -6.83 -23.45 13.16
N PHE A 72 -7.71 -22.44 13.10
CA PHE A 72 -8.34 -21.87 14.29
C PHE A 72 -9.86 -22.07 14.27
N PRO A 73 -10.49 -22.51 15.38
CA PRO A 73 -11.92 -22.76 15.44
C PRO A 73 -12.69 -21.43 15.63
N HIS A 74 -12.83 -20.66 14.55
CA HIS A 74 -13.50 -19.36 14.57
C HIS A 74 -14.92 -19.42 15.14
N GLY A 75 -15.66 -20.50 14.89
CA GLY A 75 -17.00 -20.71 15.43
C GLY A 75 -17.03 -21.04 16.93
N TRP A 76 -15.89 -21.36 17.55
CA TRP A 76 -15.78 -21.59 18.99
C TRP A 76 -15.32 -20.33 19.76
N ASN A 77 -14.98 -19.24 19.05
CA ASN A 77 -14.42 -18.03 19.61
C ASN A 77 -15.47 -17.15 20.32
N PHE A 78 -15.88 -17.58 21.51
CA PHE A 78 -16.79 -16.84 22.38
C PHE A 78 -16.16 -16.61 23.75
N ASN A 79 -16.43 -15.44 24.36
CA ASN A 79 -15.92 -15.11 25.69
C ASN A 79 -16.25 -16.17 26.76
N LYS A 80 -17.44 -16.78 26.68
CA LYS A 80 -17.85 -17.86 27.59
C LYS A 80 -16.97 -19.11 27.50
N ASN A 81 -16.32 -19.34 26.36
CA ASN A 81 -15.48 -20.50 26.10
C ASN A 81 -14.01 -20.26 26.48
N MET A 82 -13.63 -19.04 26.87
CA MET A 82 -12.22 -18.63 27.02
C MET A 82 -11.46 -19.47 28.06
N ASN A 83 -12.11 -19.86 29.16
CA ASN A 83 -11.51 -20.64 30.24
C ASN A 83 -11.98 -22.11 30.26
N VAL A 84 -12.69 -22.56 29.22
CA VAL A 84 -13.13 -23.96 29.11
C VAL A 84 -11.96 -24.79 28.58
N ARG A 85 -11.61 -25.87 29.29
CA ARG A 85 -10.64 -26.87 28.84
C ARG A 85 -11.40 -28.05 28.23
N LEU A 86 -10.98 -28.46 27.05
CA LEU A 86 -11.48 -29.65 26.36
C LEU A 86 -10.35 -30.69 26.29
N ASP A 87 -10.71 -31.96 26.41
CA ASP A 87 -9.74 -33.07 26.27
C ASP A 87 -9.38 -33.35 24.80
N GLY A 88 -10.04 -32.69 23.86
CA GLY A 88 -9.79 -32.77 22.42
C GLY A 88 -10.12 -31.44 21.73
N LEU A 89 -9.88 -31.38 20.42
CA LEU A 89 -10.21 -30.20 19.62
C LEU A 89 -11.72 -29.95 19.59
N PRO A 90 -12.16 -28.69 19.42
CA PRO A 90 -13.56 -28.38 19.13
C PRO A 90 -14.03 -29.11 17.88
N ASP A 91 -15.33 -29.38 17.79
CA ASP A 91 -15.94 -30.01 16.62
C ASP A 91 -15.52 -29.35 15.30
N GLN A 92 -15.30 -30.16 14.26
CA GLN A 92 -14.84 -29.75 12.93
C GLN A 92 -15.67 -28.59 12.35
N GLN A 93 -16.98 -28.53 12.64
CA GLN A 93 -17.87 -27.48 12.16
C GLN A 93 -17.42 -26.07 12.60
N TYR A 94 -16.79 -25.94 13.77
CA TYR A 94 -16.31 -24.66 14.30
C TYR A 94 -15.12 -24.09 13.53
N TYR A 95 -14.51 -24.87 12.64
CA TYR A 95 -13.44 -24.43 11.74
C TYR A 95 -13.96 -23.97 10.37
N TYR A 96 -15.27 -24.11 10.09
CA TYR A 96 -15.91 -23.77 8.83
C TYR A 96 -15.28 -24.46 7.58
N PRO A 97 -15.17 -25.80 7.56
CA PRO A 97 -14.57 -26.54 6.44
C PRO A 97 -15.26 -26.29 5.09
N ASP A 98 -16.56 -26.00 5.10
CA ASP A 98 -17.33 -25.70 3.88
C ASP A 98 -16.99 -24.35 3.23
N SER A 99 -16.40 -23.43 4.00
CA SER A 99 -15.88 -22.16 3.47
C SER A 99 -14.46 -22.29 2.91
N MET A 100 -13.80 -23.45 3.11
CA MET A 100 -12.44 -23.68 2.63
C MET A 100 -12.44 -24.15 1.17
N GLY A 101 -11.44 -23.70 0.40
CA GLY A 101 -11.19 -24.26 -0.94
C GLY A 101 -10.72 -25.71 -0.85
N LYS A 102 -10.94 -26.50 -1.91
CA LYS A 102 -10.70 -27.95 -1.95
C LYS A 102 -9.35 -28.39 -1.37
N GLU A 103 -8.25 -27.75 -1.80
CA GLU A 103 -6.90 -28.11 -1.32
C GLU A 103 -6.70 -27.80 0.17
N ARG A 104 -7.22 -26.66 0.64
CA ARG A 104 -7.12 -26.24 2.03
C ARG A 104 -7.97 -27.12 2.94
N ARG A 105 -9.16 -27.51 2.48
CA ARG A 105 -10.05 -28.43 3.19
C ARG A 105 -9.38 -29.79 3.39
N LYS A 106 -8.72 -30.33 2.36
CA LYS A 106 -7.97 -31.59 2.49
C LYS A 106 -6.87 -31.51 3.55
N LYS A 107 -6.06 -30.43 3.53
CA LYS A 107 -5.02 -30.19 4.56
C LYS A 107 -5.62 -30.05 5.96
N PHE A 108 -6.80 -29.42 6.08
CA PHE A 108 -7.51 -29.31 7.34
C PHE A 108 -7.98 -30.68 7.86
N GLU A 109 -8.59 -31.50 7.02
CA GLU A 109 -9.10 -32.83 7.40
C GLU A 109 -7.96 -33.74 7.88
N GLU A 110 -6.83 -33.74 7.17
CA GLU A 110 -5.61 -34.48 7.56
C GLU A 110 -5.04 -33.98 8.90
N TRP A 111 -4.97 -32.66 9.08
CA TRP A 111 -4.52 -32.04 10.34
C TRP A 111 -5.48 -32.34 11.49
N TYR A 112 -6.79 -32.23 11.27
CA TYR A 112 -7.78 -32.44 12.32
C TYR A 112 -7.75 -33.88 12.82
N GLU A 113 -7.70 -34.85 11.90
CA GLU A 113 -7.72 -36.26 12.28
C GLU A 113 -6.47 -36.66 13.09
N LYS A 114 -5.32 -36.04 12.79
CA LYS A 114 -4.08 -36.23 13.54
C LYS A 114 -4.13 -35.62 14.94
N ASN A 115 -4.77 -34.46 15.09
CA ASN A 115 -4.71 -33.65 16.33
C ASN A 115 -6.02 -33.66 17.14
N LYS A 116 -7.07 -34.36 16.71
CA LYS A 116 -8.41 -34.32 17.34
C LYS A 116 -8.45 -34.62 18.84
N ASN A 117 -7.48 -35.39 19.34
CA ASN A 117 -7.37 -35.77 20.75
C ASN A 117 -6.40 -34.87 21.54
N GLU A 118 -5.89 -33.79 20.94
CA GLU A 118 -5.04 -32.83 21.65
C GLU A 118 -5.89 -31.94 22.56
N PRO A 119 -5.48 -31.76 23.83
CA PRO A 119 -6.18 -30.87 24.74
C PRO A 119 -6.28 -29.45 24.19
N PHE A 120 -7.47 -28.86 24.27
CA PHE A 120 -7.74 -27.54 23.74
C PHE A 120 -8.15 -26.56 24.83
N CYS A 121 -7.52 -25.39 24.81
CA CYS A 121 -7.86 -24.24 25.66
C CYS A 121 -7.91 -22.98 24.78
N LEU A 122 -9.09 -22.37 24.65
CA LEU A 122 -9.28 -21.23 23.74
C LEU A 122 -8.34 -20.06 24.08
N ARG A 123 -8.12 -19.77 25.37
CA ARG A 123 -7.24 -18.68 25.82
C ARG A 123 -5.78 -18.86 25.37
N GLU A 124 -5.28 -20.08 25.42
CA GLU A 124 -3.91 -20.39 25.03
C GLU A 124 -3.80 -20.34 23.50
N GLN A 125 -4.74 -20.99 22.82
CA GLN A 125 -4.79 -21.11 21.37
C GLN A 125 -4.98 -19.77 20.64
N ILE A 126 -5.83 -18.86 21.16
CA ILE A 126 -6.02 -17.55 20.54
C ILE A 126 -4.75 -16.68 20.62
N VAL A 127 -4.00 -16.78 21.71
CA VAL A 127 -2.74 -16.05 21.88
C VAL A 127 -1.70 -16.56 20.89
N GLU A 128 -1.52 -17.88 20.81
CA GLU A 128 -0.58 -18.50 19.89
C GLU A 128 -0.94 -18.18 18.42
N TYR A 129 -2.21 -18.32 18.05
CA TYR A 129 -2.70 -17.98 16.72
C TYR A 129 -2.44 -16.52 16.36
N CYS A 130 -2.78 -15.58 17.25
CA CYS A 130 -2.56 -14.15 17.01
C CYS A 130 -1.07 -13.80 16.93
N GLN A 131 -0.22 -14.41 17.75
CA GLN A 131 1.23 -14.22 17.69
C GLN A 131 1.80 -14.72 16.36
N GLN A 132 1.36 -15.89 15.90
CA GLN A 132 1.77 -16.44 14.60
C GLN A 132 1.35 -15.50 13.46
N ASP A 133 0.11 -15.00 13.49
CA ASP A 133 -0.41 -14.07 12.47
C ASP A 133 0.41 -12.76 12.42
N VAL A 134 0.66 -12.15 13.57
CA VAL A 134 1.48 -10.93 13.66
C VAL A 134 2.91 -11.18 13.21
N ARG A 135 3.49 -12.34 13.55
CA ARG A 135 4.85 -12.71 13.14
C ARG A 135 4.97 -12.85 11.63
N ILE A 136 4.05 -13.59 11.00
CA ILE A 136 4.02 -13.73 9.53
C ILE A 136 3.91 -12.36 8.87
N LEU A 137 2.99 -11.51 9.35
CA LEU A 137 2.78 -10.18 8.79
C LEU A 137 4.02 -9.30 8.94
N ALA A 138 4.66 -9.30 10.11
CA ALA A 138 5.85 -8.50 10.38
C ALA A 138 7.03 -8.94 9.48
N HIS A 139 7.28 -10.25 9.38
CA HIS A 139 8.33 -10.78 8.50
C HIS A 139 8.08 -10.43 7.03
N ALA A 140 6.82 -10.53 6.58
CA ALA A 140 6.44 -10.16 5.22
C ALA A 140 6.71 -8.67 4.92
N LEU A 141 6.29 -7.77 5.82
CA LEU A 141 6.51 -6.33 5.64
C LEU A 141 8.00 -5.96 5.69
N VAL A 142 8.79 -6.55 6.59
CA VAL A 142 10.25 -6.34 6.64
C VAL A 142 10.92 -6.85 5.37
N LYS A 143 10.52 -8.02 4.84
CA LYS A 143 11.06 -8.53 3.57
C LYS A 143 10.72 -7.60 2.42
N LEU A 144 9.47 -7.13 2.33
CA LEU A 144 9.04 -6.17 1.32
C LEU A 144 9.86 -4.89 1.38
N GLN A 145 10.07 -4.34 2.57
CA GLN A 145 10.89 -3.15 2.77
C GLN A 145 12.34 -3.36 2.27
N ARG A 146 12.94 -4.50 2.60
CA ARG A 146 14.30 -4.85 2.15
C ARG A 146 14.38 -4.94 0.63
N LEU A 147 13.41 -5.57 -0.02
CA LEU A 147 13.35 -5.65 -1.48
C LEU A 147 13.36 -4.26 -2.12
N PHE A 148 12.62 -3.28 -1.58
CA PHE A 148 12.66 -1.91 -2.10
C PHE A 148 14.01 -1.22 -1.89
N PHE A 149 14.72 -1.50 -0.79
CA PHE A 149 16.07 -1.00 -0.58
C PHE A 149 17.11 -1.64 -1.51
N GLU A 150 16.92 -2.92 -1.86
CA GLU A 150 17.77 -3.66 -2.79
C GLU A 150 17.55 -3.22 -4.25
N LEU A 151 16.32 -2.83 -4.60
CA LEU A 151 15.98 -2.31 -5.93
C LEU A 151 16.52 -0.89 -6.20
N ALA A 152 16.89 -0.15 -5.15
CA ALA A 152 17.40 1.21 -5.32
C ALA A 152 18.69 1.22 -6.14
N THR A 153 18.80 2.14 -7.10
CA THR A 153 19.94 2.19 -8.04
C THR A 153 21.26 2.55 -7.37
N GLU A 154 21.19 3.23 -6.23
CA GLU A 154 22.34 3.65 -5.41
C GLU A 154 21.90 3.87 -3.95
N PRO A 155 22.82 3.80 -2.97
CA PRO A 155 22.46 3.93 -1.55
C PRO A 155 21.81 5.26 -1.16
N SER A 156 22.16 6.36 -1.85
CA SER A 156 21.60 7.70 -1.62
C SER A 156 20.11 7.81 -1.99
N LYS A 157 19.62 6.92 -2.86
CA LYS A 157 18.25 6.88 -3.38
C LYS A 157 17.34 5.88 -2.66
N ARG A 158 17.82 5.26 -1.58
CA ARG A 158 17.01 4.38 -0.74
C ARG A 158 15.92 5.17 -0.04
N ASP A 159 14.69 4.71 -0.19
CA ASP A 159 13.50 5.32 0.39
C ASP A 159 12.76 4.28 1.22
N ASP A 160 12.42 4.62 2.46
CA ASP A 160 11.59 3.75 3.30
C ASP A 160 10.13 3.86 2.85
N VAL A 161 9.77 3.02 1.89
CA VAL A 161 8.44 3.04 1.28
C VAL A 161 7.33 2.76 2.29
N LEU A 162 7.59 1.96 3.34
CA LEU A 162 6.58 1.66 4.36
C LEU A 162 6.22 2.88 5.20
N VAL A 163 7.14 3.85 5.32
CA VAL A 163 6.93 5.13 5.99
C VAL A 163 6.36 6.18 5.03
N ASN A 164 6.84 6.21 3.79
CA ASN A 164 6.53 7.28 2.84
C ASN A 164 5.35 7.00 1.90
N SER A 165 4.82 5.77 1.88
CA SER A 165 3.66 5.40 1.06
C SER A 165 2.60 4.68 1.89
N MET A 166 1.34 4.76 1.45
CA MET A 166 0.21 4.04 2.08
C MET A 166 -0.15 2.74 1.34
N THR A 167 0.28 2.61 0.09
CA THR A 167 -0.08 1.51 -0.81
C THR A 167 1.13 1.07 -1.62
N ILE A 168 1.13 -0.18 -2.07
CA ILE A 168 2.18 -0.69 -2.97
C ILE A 168 2.26 0.11 -4.27
N ALA A 169 1.13 0.55 -4.83
CA ALA A 169 1.11 1.36 -6.05
C ALA A 169 1.80 2.73 -5.85
N SER A 170 1.51 3.40 -4.73
CA SER A 170 2.19 4.65 -4.34
C SER A 170 3.70 4.42 -4.16
N ALA A 171 4.09 3.29 -3.55
CA ALA A 171 5.49 2.93 -3.37
C ALA A 171 6.21 2.71 -4.69
N CYS A 172 5.59 1.98 -5.64
CA CYS A 172 6.18 1.74 -6.95
C CYS A 172 6.38 3.04 -7.74
N ILE A 173 5.38 3.92 -7.77
CA ILE A 173 5.51 5.23 -8.43
C ILE A 173 6.61 6.06 -7.78
N ARG A 174 6.62 6.14 -6.44
CA ARG A 174 7.64 6.88 -5.70
C ARG A 174 9.04 6.34 -5.96
N HIS A 175 9.21 5.01 -5.92
CA HIS A 175 10.47 4.36 -6.23
C HIS A 175 10.93 4.67 -7.66
N PHE A 176 10.01 4.63 -8.63
CA PHE A 176 10.28 5.01 -10.01
C PHE A 176 10.76 6.47 -10.13
N CYS A 177 10.05 7.40 -9.51
CA CYS A 177 10.40 8.83 -9.53
C CYS A 177 11.78 9.11 -8.91
N ILE A 178 12.18 8.38 -7.87
CA ILE A 178 13.46 8.58 -7.20
C ILE A 178 14.61 7.94 -7.98
N ASN A 179 14.41 6.73 -8.51
CA ASN A 179 15.49 5.90 -9.04
C ASN A 179 15.68 6.00 -10.56
N TYR A 180 14.60 6.23 -11.31
CA TYR A 180 14.61 6.06 -12.77
C TYR A 180 14.15 7.29 -13.55
N LEU A 181 13.33 8.16 -12.95
CA LEU A 181 12.84 9.36 -13.63
C LEU A 181 13.98 10.36 -13.84
N LYS A 182 14.31 10.61 -15.11
CA LYS A 182 15.28 11.65 -15.47
C LYS A 182 14.62 13.02 -15.40
N GLU A 183 15.46 14.05 -15.30
CA GLU A 183 15.01 15.44 -15.27
C GLU A 183 14.13 15.76 -16.49
N ASN A 184 13.09 16.56 -16.26
CA ASN A 184 12.15 17.06 -17.28
C ASN A 184 11.35 15.98 -18.04
N GLN A 185 11.35 14.71 -17.62
CA GLN A 185 10.59 13.65 -18.31
C GLN A 185 9.12 13.54 -17.89
N MET A 186 8.71 14.11 -16.76
CA MET A 186 7.32 14.09 -16.31
C MET A 186 6.66 15.43 -16.57
N GLY A 187 5.56 15.43 -17.34
CA GLY A 187 4.73 16.61 -17.50
C GLY A 187 4.02 16.99 -16.20
N ILE A 188 3.97 18.28 -15.89
CA ILE A 188 3.23 18.79 -14.73
C ILE A 188 1.73 18.71 -15.06
N ILE A 189 1.02 17.81 -14.37
CA ILE A 189 -0.44 17.70 -14.48
C ILE A 189 -1.05 18.48 -13.30
N PRO A 190 -1.96 19.45 -13.53
CA PRO A 190 -2.66 20.12 -12.45
C PRO A 190 -3.58 19.15 -11.69
N ASP A 191 -3.86 19.44 -10.40
CA ASP A 191 -4.61 18.55 -9.49
C ASP A 191 -5.99 18.10 -10.02
N ASN A 192 -6.62 18.89 -10.91
CA ASN A 192 -7.92 18.59 -11.53
C ASN A 192 -7.82 18.02 -12.95
N GLY A 193 -6.60 17.67 -13.39
CA GLY A 193 -6.31 17.36 -14.78
C GLY A 193 -6.52 18.55 -15.71
N TYR A 194 -6.37 18.31 -17.01
CA TYR A 194 -6.74 19.29 -18.02
C TYR A 194 -8.28 19.32 -18.14
N HIS A 195 -8.89 20.49 -17.96
CA HIS A 195 -10.31 20.65 -18.25
C HIS A 195 -10.56 20.37 -19.74
N ARG A 196 -11.72 19.80 -20.10
CA ARG A 196 -12.06 19.53 -21.51
C ARG A 196 -11.96 20.78 -22.40
N ASP A 197 -12.14 21.95 -21.79
CA ASP A 197 -12.12 23.26 -22.45
C ASP A 197 -10.73 23.94 -22.40
N SER A 198 -9.77 23.39 -21.65
CA SER A 198 -8.40 23.92 -21.57
C SER A 198 -7.36 22.83 -21.34
N ASN A 199 -6.54 22.62 -22.37
CA ASN A 199 -5.36 21.76 -22.32
C ASN A 199 -4.10 22.49 -21.83
N GLN A 200 -4.21 23.77 -21.45
CA GLN A 200 -3.07 24.59 -21.02
C GLN A 200 -3.24 25.10 -19.59
N SER A 201 -2.13 25.12 -18.83
CA SER A 201 -2.12 25.74 -17.50
C SER A 201 -1.75 27.22 -17.59
N ALA A 202 -2.35 28.06 -16.73
CA ALA A 202 -2.03 29.48 -16.68
C ALA A 202 -0.54 29.74 -16.38
N ILE A 203 0.11 28.84 -15.63
CA ILE A 203 1.54 28.91 -15.35
C ILE A 203 2.38 28.56 -16.59
N ALA A 204 1.96 27.58 -17.39
CA ALA A 204 2.62 27.26 -18.66
C ALA A 204 2.53 28.43 -19.64
N LEU A 205 1.37 29.08 -19.78
CA LEU A 205 1.23 30.27 -20.63
C LEU A 205 2.14 31.43 -20.18
N LYS A 206 2.21 31.70 -18.86
CA LYS A 206 3.14 32.69 -18.31
C LYS A 206 4.60 32.33 -18.59
N PHE A 207 4.97 31.05 -18.46
CA PHE A 207 6.30 30.57 -18.78
C PHE A 207 6.64 30.75 -20.25
N LEU A 208 5.73 30.41 -21.18
CA LEU A 208 5.94 30.58 -22.62
C LEU A 208 6.13 32.06 -23.01
N ARG A 209 5.35 32.97 -22.40
CA ARG A 209 5.53 34.42 -22.57
C ARG A 209 6.89 34.90 -22.05
N TRP A 210 7.28 34.45 -20.86
CA TRP A 210 8.59 34.77 -20.29
C TRP A 210 9.74 34.22 -21.14
N LEU A 211 9.60 33.00 -21.66
CA LEU A 211 10.58 32.36 -22.53
C LEU A 211 10.75 33.16 -23.82
N SER A 212 9.64 33.53 -24.48
CA SER A 212 9.64 34.38 -25.66
C SER A 212 10.32 35.73 -25.41
N HIS A 213 10.06 36.36 -24.26
CA HIS A 213 10.72 37.60 -23.86
C HIS A 213 12.23 37.41 -23.60
N LYS A 214 12.64 36.31 -22.97
CA LYS A 214 14.04 36.06 -22.61
C LYS A 214 14.90 35.64 -23.80
N THR A 215 14.38 34.81 -24.70
CA THR A 215 15.12 34.28 -25.85
C THR A 215 14.92 35.09 -27.13
N GLY A 216 13.94 36.01 -27.15
CA GLY A 216 13.55 36.77 -28.35
C GLY A 216 12.80 35.93 -29.39
N LEU A 217 12.53 34.66 -29.11
CA LEU A 217 11.83 33.76 -30.02
C LEU A 217 10.33 33.99 -29.98
N GLN A 218 9.67 34.01 -31.13
CA GLN A 218 8.22 34.04 -31.23
C GLN A 218 7.65 32.64 -30.96
N VAL A 219 7.13 32.45 -29.75
CA VAL A 219 6.53 31.17 -29.32
C VAL A 219 5.02 31.22 -29.56
N GLN A 220 4.53 30.37 -30.46
CA GLN A 220 3.11 30.26 -30.77
C GLN A 220 2.39 29.39 -29.70
N HIS A 221 1.36 29.93 -29.05
CA HIS A 221 0.59 29.29 -27.99
C HIS A 221 -0.92 29.61 -28.12
N GLN A 222 -1.77 29.07 -27.22
CA GLN A 222 -3.23 29.23 -27.29
C GLN A 222 -3.71 30.68 -27.41
N GLU A 223 -3.09 31.62 -26.68
CA GLU A 223 -3.46 33.03 -26.71
C GLU A 223 -2.80 33.82 -27.86
N SER A 224 -2.00 33.18 -28.71
CA SER A 224 -1.44 33.83 -29.89
C SER A 224 -2.57 34.07 -30.92
N PRO A 225 -2.50 35.13 -31.74
CA PRO A 225 -3.53 35.42 -32.74
C PRO A 225 -3.79 34.25 -33.72
N GLU A 226 -2.77 33.44 -33.95
CA GLU A 226 -2.76 32.29 -34.85
C GLU A 226 -3.18 30.97 -34.16
N GLY A 227 -3.42 30.99 -32.84
CA GLY A 227 -3.69 29.80 -32.01
C GLY A 227 -2.49 28.86 -31.89
N GLU A 228 -2.70 27.65 -31.34
CA GLU A 228 -1.65 26.63 -31.20
C GLU A 228 -1.29 25.97 -32.54
N LYS A 229 0.01 25.73 -32.77
CA LYS A 229 0.48 24.98 -33.92
C LYS A 229 0.15 23.49 -33.77
N ARG A 230 -0.72 22.97 -34.63
CA ARG A 230 -1.04 21.54 -34.68
C ARG A 230 -0.07 20.82 -35.62
N VAL A 231 0.77 19.94 -35.07
CA VAL A 231 1.67 19.09 -35.86
C VAL A 231 1.00 17.74 -36.07
N LYS A 232 0.87 17.30 -37.33
CA LYS A 232 0.39 15.94 -37.66
C LYS A 232 1.55 14.97 -37.49
N PHE A 233 1.47 14.07 -36.52
CA PHE A 233 2.39 12.95 -36.39
C PHE A 233 1.72 11.66 -36.90
N GLN A 234 2.43 10.87 -37.71
CA GLN A 234 2.07 9.47 -37.94
C GLN A 234 2.46 8.68 -36.69
N MET A 235 1.50 7.97 -36.11
CA MET A 235 1.68 7.17 -34.90
C MET A 235 2.59 5.97 -35.18
N GLU A 236 3.88 6.10 -34.87
CA GLU A 236 4.69 4.98 -34.39
C GLU A 236 5.18 5.34 -32.98
N VAL A 237 4.73 4.53 -32.02
CA VAL A 237 5.15 4.35 -30.62
C VAL A 237 6.03 5.46 -30.00
N PHE A 238 5.47 6.13 -28.99
CA PHE A 238 6.08 7.22 -28.21
C PHE A 238 7.45 6.88 -27.60
N CYS A 239 8.47 7.58 -28.08
CA CYS A 239 9.42 8.29 -27.22
C CYS A 239 9.58 9.67 -27.86
N VAL A 240 8.92 10.70 -27.33
CA VAL A 240 9.24 12.08 -27.73
C VAL A 240 10.61 12.35 -27.13
N SER A 241 11.66 12.13 -27.93
CA SER A 241 12.91 12.83 -27.68
C SER A 241 12.58 14.32 -27.67
N MET A 242 13.11 15.05 -26.68
CA MET A 242 13.09 16.50 -26.65
C MET A 242 13.98 17.10 -27.76
N ASP A 243 13.91 16.58 -28.99
CA ASP A 243 14.67 17.14 -30.10
C ASP A 243 14.07 18.46 -30.61
N ILE A 244 12.89 18.87 -30.12
CA ILE A 244 12.32 20.20 -30.37
C ILE A 244 13.02 21.30 -29.54
N LEU A 245 13.74 20.96 -28.47
CA LEU A 245 14.50 21.93 -27.67
C LEU A 245 15.98 22.03 -28.06
N LYS A 246 16.48 21.18 -28.96
CA LYS A 246 17.89 21.23 -29.40
C LYS A 246 18.24 22.44 -30.28
N THR A 247 17.25 23.21 -30.73
CA THR A 247 17.49 24.48 -31.43
C THR A 247 17.65 25.68 -30.49
N LEU A 248 17.75 25.46 -29.17
CA LEU A 248 17.92 26.52 -28.16
C LEU A 248 19.31 26.56 -27.52
N GLU A 249 20.25 25.70 -27.93
CA GLU A 249 21.61 25.64 -27.39
C GLU A 249 22.71 26.07 -28.38
N GLU A 250 22.36 26.86 -29.41
CA GLU A 250 23.31 27.68 -30.18
C GLU A 250 22.96 29.17 -30.03
#